data_AF-A0A8J7Q9E0-F1
#
_entry.id   AF-A0A8J7Q9E0-F1
#
_cell.length_a   1.000
_cell.length_b   1.000
_cell.length_c   1.000
_cell.angle_alpha   90.00
_cell.angle_beta   90.00
_cell.angle_gamma   90.00
#
_symmetry.space_group_name_H-M   'P 1'
#
loop_
_entity.id
_entity.type
_entity.pdbx_description
1 polymer ?
#
loop_
_entity_poly.entity_id
_entity_poly.type
_entity_poly.pdbx_seq_one_letter_code
_entity_poly.pdbx_strand_id
1 'polypeptide(L)'
;MSQPYPGLGFDPTPGELGHVDAAVDDLRHALNSIDSASQPLASATDTGGWSGRAASAFSTQVRQLAGSLPSSSQQLHSAIDVLTEWRKTLSSNKNKAEKFDEQARQLRREHADAVHSWHDAQTQANVPGSHAATAMVVAERARARVDDLDQRLNRIIERAHQLESDHGRAADQVADQLSAISQGRPVPTRAVSSTVSTASNVASLFSAWTSRASAVAALSPSRAVGNVTGGSSAFLHALTAPMATAATSGAGTITLLPTDRWNRSGS
;
A
#
# COMPACT_ATOMS: atom_id res chain seq x y z
N MET A 1 3.96 1.37 18.79
CA MET A 1 2.88 1.31 17.78
C MET A 1 1.98 0.15 18.16
N SER A 2 0.68 0.39 18.38
CA SER A 2 -0.26 -0.70 18.70
C SER A 2 -0.49 -1.56 17.46
N GLN A 3 -0.40 -2.87 17.62
CA GLN A 3 -0.78 -3.85 16.59
C GLN A 3 -2.29 -3.71 16.30
N PRO A 4 -2.73 -3.59 15.03
CA PRO A 4 -4.14 -3.34 14.70
C PRO A 4 -5.07 -4.51 15.06
N TYR A 5 -4.54 -5.73 15.20
CA TYR A 5 -5.30 -6.94 15.52
C TYR A 5 -4.62 -7.72 16.67
N PRO A 6 -4.81 -7.32 17.94
CA PRO A 6 -4.10 -7.90 19.08
C PRO A 6 -4.57 -9.33 19.44
N GLY A 7 -5.78 -9.73 19.07
CA GLY A 7 -6.28 -11.11 19.24
C GLY A 7 -5.65 -12.10 18.29
N LEU A 8 -5.44 -11.68 17.04
CA LEU A 8 -4.75 -12.46 16.02
C LEU A 8 -3.23 -12.45 16.22
N GLY A 9 -2.67 -11.28 16.57
CA GLY A 9 -1.22 -11.07 16.70
C GLY A 9 -0.51 -10.78 15.38
N PHE A 10 -1.24 -10.61 14.28
CA PHE A 10 -0.75 -10.23 12.96
C PHE A 10 -1.83 -9.46 12.19
N ASP A 11 -1.46 -8.77 11.12
CA ASP A 11 -2.40 -8.05 10.24
C ASP A 11 -2.71 -8.87 8.98
N PRO A 12 -3.90 -9.50 8.88
CA PRO A 12 -4.27 -10.28 7.70
C PRO A 12 -4.68 -9.40 6.50
N THR A 13 -4.86 -8.09 6.67
CA THR A 13 -5.40 -7.20 5.62
C THR A 13 -4.68 -5.85 5.59
N PRO A 14 -3.38 -5.86 5.26
CA PRO A 14 -2.58 -4.64 5.21
C PRO A 14 -3.12 -3.63 4.20
N GLY A 15 -2.85 -2.35 4.46
CA GLY A 15 -3.27 -1.24 3.63
C GLY A 15 -4.39 -0.39 4.24
N GLU A 16 -4.63 0.76 3.64
CA GLU A 16 -5.53 1.78 4.18
C GLU A 16 -6.52 2.23 3.12
N LEU A 17 -7.80 2.27 3.49
CA LEU A 17 -8.89 2.69 2.60
C LEU A 17 -8.70 4.13 2.11
N GLY A 18 -8.16 5.01 2.95
CA GLY A 18 -7.89 6.40 2.61
C GLY A 18 -6.85 6.57 1.50
N HIS A 19 -5.83 5.72 1.44
CA HIS A 19 -4.85 5.75 0.35
C HIS A 19 -5.47 5.35 -0.99
N VAL A 20 -6.41 4.39 -0.99
CA VAL A 20 -7.13 4.00 -2.21
C VAL A 20 -8.09 5.12 -2.65
N ASP A 21 -8.77 5.78 -1.72
CA ASP A 21 -9.61 6.96 -2.04
C ASP A 21 -8.81 8.08 -2.67
N ALA A 22 -7.69 8.46 -2.04
CA ALA A 22 -6.83 9.51 -2.55
C ALA A 22 -6.35 9.21 -3.98
N ALA A 23 -5.94 7.97 -4.25
CA ALA A 23 -5.55 7.56 -5.60
C ALA A 23 -6.71 7.65 -6.61
N VAL A 24 -7.93 7.27 -6.23
CA VAL A 24 -9.11 7.39 -7.09
C VAL A 24 -9.42 8.86 -7.38
N ASP A 25 -9.34 9.73 -6.37
CA ASP A 25 -9.61 11.16 -6.53
C ASP A 25 -8.55 11.85 -7.40
N ASP A 26 -7.26 11.50 -7.24
CA ASP A 26 -6.18 11.97 -8.12
C ASP A 26 -6.43 11.60 -9.59
N LEU A 27 -6.86 10.36 -9.86
CA LEU A 27 -7.19 9.92 -11.22
C LEU A 27 -8.40 10.67 -11.79
N ARG A 28 -9.42 10.97 -10.96
CA ARG A 28 -10.57 11.79 -11.38
C ARG A 28 -10.16 13.23 -11.69
N HIS A 29 -9.26 13.82 -10.89
CA HIS A 29 -8.71 15.13 -11.18
C HIS A 29 -7.93 15.16 -12.50
N ALA A 30 -7.16 14.12 -12.78
CA ALA A 30 -6.46 13.98 -14.06
C ALA A 30 -7.44 13.85 -15.25
N LEU A 31 -8.49 13.04 -15.12
CA LEU A 31 -9.55 12.93 -16.12
C LEU A 31 -10.22 14.28 -16.41
N ASN A 32 -10.65 14.99 -15.37
CA ASN A 32 -11.29 16.30 -15.51
C ASN A 32 -10.37 17.31 -16.21
N SER A 33 -9.06 17.21 -15.97
CA SER A 33 -8.05 18.04 -16.63
C SER A 33 -7.91 17.72 -18.12
N ILE A 34 -7.94 16.43 -18.49
CA ILE A 34 -7.95 15.98 -19.89
C ILE A 34 -9.20 16.46 -20.62
N ASP A 35 -10.36 16.29 -19.99
CA ASP A 35 -11.64 16.69 -20.58
C ASP A 35 -11.71 18.21 -20.78
N SER A 36 -11.26 18.98 -19.79
CA SER A 36 -11.20 20.45 -19.86
C SER A 36 -10.22 20.95 -20.93
N ALA A 37 -9.13 20.22 -21.19
CA ALA A 37 -8.16 20.58 -22.22
C ALA A 37 -8.61 20.19 -23.64
N SER A 38 -9.47 19.17 -23.78
CA SER A 38 -9.85 18.59 -25.07
C SER A 38 -10.56 19.58 -26.00
N GLN A 39 -11.48 20.40 -25.47
CA GLN A 39 -12.23 21.38 -26.26
C GLN A 39 -11.36 22.54 -26.79
N PRO A 40 -10.54 23.21 -25.95
CA PRO A 40 -9.59 24.23 -26.43
C PRO A 40 -8.58 23.69 -27.45
N LEU A 41 -8.10 22.45 -27.28
CA LEU A 41 -7.17 21.82 -28.22
C LEU A 41 -7.82 21.55 -29.58
N ALA A 42 -9.08 21.13 -29.59
CA ALA A 42 -9.85 20.94 -30.82
C ALA A 42 -10.04 22.27 -31.56
N SER A 43 -10.39 23.36 -30.86
CA SER A 43 -10.58 24.68 -31.47
C SER A 43 -9.27 25.34 -31.90
N ALA A 44 -8.15 25.06 -31.24
CA ALA A 44 -6.83 25.57 -31.62
C ALA A 44 -6.31 25.04 -32.97
N THR A 45 -6.96 24.01 -33.55
CA THR A 45 -6.66 23.55 -34.91
C THR A 45 -7.28 24.42 -36.02
N ASP A 46 -8.20 25.31 -35.67
CA ASP A 46 -8.77 26.30 -36.58
C ASP A 46 -7.85 27.53 -36.62
N THR A 47 -6.86 27.52 -37.53
CA THR A 47 -5.73 28.47 -37.48
C THR A 47 -6.06 29.89 -37.95
N GLY A 48 -7.32 30.22 -38.27
CA GLY A 48 -7.80 31.60 -38.43
C GLY A 48 -6.94 32.50 -39.34
N GLY A 49 -6.29 31.93 -40.36
CA GLY A 49 -5.39 32.65 -41.28
C GLY A 49 -3.89 32.44 -41.05
N TRP A 50 -3.46 31.78 -39.98
CA TRP A 50 -2.06 31.38 -39.79
C TRP A 50 -1.71 30.17 -40.67
N SER A 51 -0.79 30.36 -41.62
CA SER A 51 -0.38 29.35 -42.62
C SER A 51 1.15 29.26 -42.73
N GLY A 52 1.63 28.16 -43.33
CA GLY A 52 3.06 27.89 -43.52
C GLY A 52 3.56 26.67 -42.74
N ARG A 53 4.86 26.35 -42.88
CA ARG A 53 5.46 25.13 -42.32
C ARG A 53 5.33 25.01 -40.79
N ALA A 54 5.44 26.12 -40.07
CA ALA A 54 5.26 26.15 -38.62
C ALA A 54 3.81 25.85 -38.20
N ALA A 55 2.83 26.45 -38.88
CA ALA A 55 1.40 26.17 -38.65
C ALA A 55 1.03 24.71 -38.98
N SER A 56 1.62 24.15 -40.04
CA SER A 56 1.45 22.72 -40.38
C SER A 56 2.09 21.79 -39.35
N ALA A 57 3.28 22.09 -38.84
CA ALA A 57 3.94 21.28 -37.80
C ALA A 57 3.16 21.33 -36.48
N PHE A 58 2.69 22.53 -36.10
CA PHE A 58 1.86 22.73 -34.92
C PHE A 58 0.53 21.96 -35.02
N SER A 59 -0.22 22.13 -36.12
CA SER A 59 -1.50 21.41 -36.32
C SER A 59 -1.33 19.89 -36.34
N THR A 60 -0.23 19.38 -36.92
CA THR A 60 0.10 17.95 -36.85
C THR A 60 0.33 17.48 -35.41
N GLN A 61 1.10 18.22 -34.61
CA GLN A 61 1.35 17.87 -33.22
C GLN A 61 0.08 17.95 -32.35
N VAL A 62 -0.73 19.00 -32.51
CA VAL A 62 -2.02 19.12 -31.82
C VAL A 62 -2.95 17.97 -32.18
N ARG A 63 -3.00 17.55 -33.45
CA ARG A 63 -3.83 16.41 -33.89
C ARG A 63 -3.32 15.08 -33.31
N GLN A 64 -2.01 14.88 -33.22
CA GLN A 64 -1.43 13.69 -32.58
C GLN A 64 -1.76 13.64 -31.09
N LEU A 65 -1.61 14.77 -30.38
CA LEU A 65 -1.97 14.88 -28.98
C LEU A 65 -3.47 14.62 -28.78
N ALA A 66 -4.32 15.32 -29.53
CA ALA A 66 -5.78 15.12 -29.51
C ALA A 66 -6.18 13.66 -29.82
N GLY A 67 -5.45 12.97 -30.69
CA GLY A 67 -5.65 11.54 -30.97
C GLY A 67 -5.29 10.60 -29.81
N SER A 68 -4.37 10.99 -28.93
CA SER A 68 -3.94 10.21 -27.75
C SER A 68 -4.76 10.46 -26.48
N LEU A 69 -5.52 11.56 -26.41
CA LEU A 69 -6.34 11.88 -25.22
C LEU A 69 -7.47 10.88 -24.98
N PRO A 70 -8.23 10.40 -26.00
CA PRO A 70 -9.28 9.42 -25.78
C PRO A 70 -8.78 8.11 -25.16
N SER A 71 -7.64 7.58 -25.63
CA SER A 71 -7.06 6.36 -25.05
C SER A 71 -6.57 6.59 -23.62
N SER A 72 -5.98 7.75 -23.33
CA SER A 72 -5.57 8.13 -21.98
C SER A 72 -6.77 8.27 -21.03
N SER A 73 -7.85 8.90 -21.48
CA SER A 73 -9.10 9.02 -20.71
C SER A 73 -9.73 7.65 -20.44
N GLN A 74 -9.77 6.77 -21.45
CA GLN A 74 -10.26 5.40 -21.26
C GLN A 74 -9.41 4.58 -20.28
N GLN A 75 -8.08 4.74 -20.30
CA GLN A 75 -7.19 4.09 -19.34
C GLN A 75 -7.43 4.59 -17.91
N LEU A 76 -7.58 5.90 -17.71
CA LEU A 76 -7.86 6.46 -16.38
C LEU A 76 -9.22 6.02 -15.84
N HIS A 77 -10.27 5.99 -16.68
CA HIS A 77 -11.57 5.43 -16.30
C HIS A 77 -11.44 3.97 -15.85
N SER A 78 -10.73 3.15 -16.64
CA SER A 78 -10.50 1.74 -16.31
C SER A 78 -9.74 1.56 -14.99
N ALA A 79 -8.75 2.42 -14.72
CA ALA A 79 -7.98 2.39 -13.49
C ALA A 79 -8.83 2.78 -12.27
N ILE A 80 -9.71 3.78 -12.40
CA ILE A 80 -10.66 4.17 -11.36
C ILE A 80 -11.62 3.02 -11.03
N ASP A 81 -12.12 2.32 -12.04
CA ASP A 81 -13.03 1.19 -11.84
C ASP A 81 -12.33 0.06 -11.06
N VAL A 82 -11.11 -0.29 -11.47
CA VAL A 82 -10.28 -1.30 -10.79
C VAL A 82 -9.99 -0.92 -9.33
N LEU A 83 -9.58 0.33 -9.08
CA LEU A 83 -9.30 0.80 -7.71
C LEU A 83 -10.56 0.90 -6.85
N THR A 84 -11.70 1.26 -7.44
CA THR A 84 -12.99 1.30 -6.73
C THR A 84 -13.43 -0.10 -6.32
N GLU A 85 -13.20 -1.10 -7.17
CA GLU A 85 -13.49 -2.50 -6.81
C GLU A 85 -12.50 -3.05 -5.78
N TRP A 86 -11.22 -2.69 -5.91
CA TRP A 86 -10.21 -3.00 -4.91
C TRP A 86 -10.59 -2.43 -3.54
N ARG A 87 -11.06 -1.17 -3.48
CA ARG A 87 -11.54 -0.54 -2.24
C ARG A 87 -12.64 -1.36 -1.57
N LYS A 88 -13.62 -1.86 -2.32
CA LYS A 88 -14.69 -2.72 -1.77
C LYS A 88 -14.12 -4.03 -1.22
N THR A 89 -13.20 -4.64 -1.95
CA THR A 89 -12.52 -5.88 -1.54
C THR A 89 -11.73 -5.67 -0.25
N LEU A 90 -10.93 -4.59 -0.17
CA LEU A 90 -10.18 -4.20 1.01
C LEU A 90 -11.09 -3.96 2.22
N SER A 91 -12.19 -3.23 2.03
CA SER A 91 -13.16 -2.98 3.11
C SER A 91 -13.80 -4.27 3.62
N SER A 92 -14.24 -5.14 2.71
CA SER A 92 -14.81 -6.45 3.06
C SER A 92 -13.82 -7.33 3.82
N ASN A 93 -12.57 -7.36 3.38
CA ASN A 93 -11.52 -8.14 4.03
C ASN A 93 -11.18 -7.58 5.42
N LYS A 94 -11.05 -6.25 5.57
CA LYS A 94 -10.86 -5.62 6.90
C LYS A 94 -11.97 -5.96 7.88
N ASN A 95 -13.23 -5.93 7.44
CA ASN A 95 -14.37 -6.34 8.27
C ASN A 95 -14.30 -7.82 8.69
N LYS A 96 -13.75 -8.71 7.85
CA LYS A 96 -13.52 -10.12 8.22
C LYS A 96 -12.38 -10.24 9.24
N ALA A 97 -11.30 -9.49 9.06
CA ALA A 97 -10.16 -9.46 9.97
C ALA A 97 -10.58 -9.04 11.38
N GLU A 98 -11.39 -7.97 11.49
CA GLU A 98 -11.94 -7.51 12.76
C GLU A 98 -12.78 -8.59 13.47
N LYS A 99 -13.63 -9.29 12.72
CA LYS A 99 -14.44 -10.40 13.27
C LYS A 99 -13.56 -11.56 13.76
N PHE A 100 -12.51 -11.92 13.03
CA PHE A 100 -11.58 -12.95 13.46
C PHE A 100 -10.78 -12.52 14.69
N ASP A 101 -10.38 -11.25 14.77
CA ASP A 101 -9.71 -10.71 15.95
C ASP A 101 -10.57 -10.76 17.20
N GLU A 102 -11.83 -10.31 17.10
CA GLU A 102 -12.77 -10.37 18.22
C GLU A 102 -13.00 -11.81 18.69
N GLN A 103 -13.20 -12.74 17.74
CA GLN A 103 -13.35 -14.17 18.03
C GLN A 103 -12.11 -14.76 18.68
N ALA A 104 -10.91 -14.43 18.19
CA ALA A 104 -9.65 -14.90 18.78
C ALA A 104 -9.46 -14.36 20.20
N ARG A 105 -9.74 -13.07 20.43
CA ARG A 105 -9.69 -12.46 21.77
C ARG A 105 -10.64 -13.15 22.74
N GLN A 106 -11.87 -13.44 22.31
CA GLN A 106 -12.86 -14.12 23.14
C GLN A 106 -12.42 -15.55 23.48
N LEU A 107 -11.98 -16.32 22.48
CA LEU A 107 -11.51 -17.69 22.68
C LEU A 107 -10.28 -17.77 23.58
N ARG A 108 -9.35 -16.83 23.48
CA ARG A 108 -8.18 -16.75 24.38
C ARG A 108 -8.58 -16.50 25.84
N ARG A 109 -9.60 -15.66 26.08
CA ARG A 109 -10.15 -15.44 27.43
C ARG A 109 -10.80 -16.72 27.97
N GLU A 110 -11.70 -17.30 27.18
CA GLU A 110 -12.37 -18.56 27.55
C GLU A 110 -11.35 -19.68 27.81
N HIS A 111 -10.27 -19.75 27.04
CA HIS A 111 -9.20 -20.71 27.21
C HIS A 111 -8.46 -20.52 28.52
N ALA A 112 -8.06 -19.29 28.86
CA ALA A 112 -7.43 -18.98 30.14
C ALA A 112 -8.32 -19.38 31.32
N ASP A 113 -9.60 -19.06 31.27
CA ASP A 113 -10.58 -19.43 32.30
C ASP A 113 -10.74 -20.95 32.42
N ALA A 114 -10.76 -21.66 31.28
CA ALA A 114 -10.84 -23.12 31.25
C ALA A 114 -9.57 -23.79 31.80
N VAL A 115 -8.38 -23.24 31.51
CA VAL A 115 -7.10 -23.72 32.06
C VAL A 115 -7.06 -23.54 33.57
N HIS A 116 -7.51 -22.38 34.08
CA HIS A 116 -7.64 -22.16 35.52
C HIS A 116 -8.58 -23.18 36.17
N SER A 117 -9.76 -23.37 35.58
CA SER A 117 -10.75 -24.34 36.07
C SER A 117 -10.22 -25.78 36.06
N TRP A 118 -9.42 -26.13 35.05
CA TRP A 118 -8.77 -27.45 34.96
C TRP A 118 -7.73 -27.65 36.06
N HIS A 119 -6.86 -26.66 36.32
CA HIS A 119 -5.90 -26.71 37.42
C HIS A 119 -6.58 -26.81 38.79
N ASP A 120 -7.67 -26.06 39.01
CA ASP A 120 -8.45 -26.13 40.25
C ASP A 120 -9.04 -27.52 40.45
N ALA A 121 -9.66 -28.09 39.40
CA ALA A 121 -10.22 -29.44 39.43
C ALA A 121 -9.14 -30.52 39.71
N GLN A 122 -7.96 -30.37 39.10
CA GLN A 122 -6.84 -31.27 39.32
C GLN A 122 -6.29 -31.17 40.75
N THR A 123 -6.21 -29.96 41.31
CA THR A 123 -5.81 -29.74 42.71
C THR A 123 -6.78 -30.42 43.66
N GLN A 124 -8.09 -30.27 43.44
CA GLN A 124 -9.14 -30.91 44.25
C GLN A 124 -9.09 -32.44 44.18
N ALA A 125 -8.79 -33.02 43.01
CA ALA A 125 -8.65 -34.47 42.84
C ALA A 125 -7.49 -35.06 43.66
N ASN A 126 -6.46 -34.27 43.97
CA ASN A 126 -5.29 -34.69 44.73
C ASN A 126 -5.44 -34.49 46.25
N VAL A 127 -6.56 -33.94 46.73
CA VAL A 127 -6.82 -33.75 48.17
C VAL A 127 -7.17 -35.10 48.83
N PRO A 128 -6.45 -35.52 49.88
CA PRO A 128 -6.78 -36.75 50.62
C PRO A 128 -8.18 -36.69 51.24
N GLY A 129 -8.96 -37.76 51.10
CA GLY A 129 -10.34 -37.84 51.62
C GLY A 129 -11.41 -37.18 50.71
N SER A 130 -11.03 -36.64 49.55
CA SER A 130 -11.97 -36.16 48.54
C SER A 130 -12.71 -37.30 47.82
N HIS A 131 -13.84 -36.98 47.16
CA HIS A 131 -14.52 -37.88 46.23
C HIS A 131 -13.68 -38.02 44.94
N ALA A 132 -12.53 -38.69 45.04
CA ALA A 132 -11.50 -38.72 43.99
C ALA A 132 -12.05 -39.09 42.61
N ALA A 133 -12.95 -40.09 42.53
CA ALA A 133 -13.59 -40.48 41.26
C ALA A 133 -14.41 -39.34 40.63
N THR A 134 -15.21 -38.61 41.42
CA THR A 134 -15.98 -37.45 40.95
C THR A 134 -15.06 -36.30 40.53
N ALA A 135 -14.00 -36.04 41.30
CA ALA A 135 -13.03 -35.00 40.99
C ALA A 135 -12.26 -35.30 39.68
N MET A 136 -11.90 -36.56 39.43
CA MET A 136 -11.28 -36.98 38.15
C MET A 136 -12.20 -36.75 36.95
N VAL A 137 -13.51 -37.03 37.07
CA VAL A 137 -14.48 -36.76 35.99
C VAL A 137 -14.60 -35.26 35.70
N VAL A 138 -14.56 -34.42 36.74
CA VAL A 138 -14.58 -32.95 36.56
C VAL A 138 -13.30 -32.47 35.88
N ALA A 139 -12.14 -32.97 36.29
CA ALA A 139 -10.86 -32.63 35.67
C ALA A 139 -10.80 -33.03 34.19
N GLU A 140 -11.30 -34.22 33.83
CA GLU A 140 -11.32 -34.67 32.44
C GLU A 140 -12.26 -33.81 31.56
N ARG A 141 -13.42 -33.42 32.08
CA ARG A 141 -14.33 -32.49 31.37
C ARG A 141 -13.70 -31.12 31.18
N ALA A 142 -13.01 -30.60 32.20
CA ALA A 142 -12.30 -29.34 32.11
C ALA A 142 -11.18 -29.40 31.07
N ARG A 143 -10.42 -30.51 31.03
CA ARG A 143 -9.40 -30.75 30.00
C ARG A 143 -10.00 -30.79 28.59
N ALA A 144 -11.07 -31.55 28.39
CA ALA A 144 -11.76 -31.62 27.10
C ALA A 144 -12.27 -30.24 26.63
N ARG A 145 -12.65 -29.37 27.56
CA ARG A 145 -13.04 -27.99 27.25
C ARG A 145 -11.84 -27.13 26.81
N VAL A 146 -10.68 -27.27 27.46
CA VAL A 146 -9.43 -26.63 27.02
C VAL A 146 -9.09 -27.06 25.60
N ASP A 147 -9.12 -28.36 25.32
CA ASP A 147 -8.81 -28.92 24.01
C ASP A 147 -9.78 -28.42 22.90
N ASP A 148 -11.09 -28.34 23.19
CA ASP A 148 -12.09 -27.76 22.27
C ASP A 148 -11.79 -26.28 21.95
N LEU A 149 -11.46 -25.50 22.97
CA LEU A 149 -11.16 -24.08 22.81
C LEU A 149 -9.88 -23.87 22.01
N ASP A 150 -8.84 -24.68 22.24
CA ASP A 150 -7.61 -24.67 21.44
C ASP A 150 -7.90 -24.99 19.97
N GLN A 151 -8.69 -26.02 19.70
CA GLN A 151 -9.07 -26.35 18.33
C GLN A 151 -9.88 -25.23 17.66
N ARG A 152 -10.81 -24.60 18.40
CA ARG A 152 -11.61 -23.46 17.90
C ARG A 152 -10.73 -22.26 17.59
N LEU A 153 -9.77 -21.95 18.47
CA LEU A 153 -8.82 -20.86 18.28
C LEU A 153 -7.93 -21.10 17.06
N ASN A 154 -7.37 -22.30 16.93
CA ASN A 154 -6.54 -22.66 15.77
C ASN A 154 -7.31 -22.53 14.45
N ARG A 155 -8.59 -22.92 14.41
CA ARG A 155 -9.45 -22.71 13.22
C ARG A 155 -9.69 -21.23 12.89
N ILE A 156 -9.65 -20.33 13.87
CA ILE A 156 -9.76 -18.88 13.63
C ILE A 156 -8.46 -18.35 13.04
N ILE A 157 -7.33 -18.72 13.64
CA ILE A 157 -5.99 -18.31 13.17
C ILE A 157 -5.75 -18.81 11.74
N GLU A 158 -6.09 -20.06 11.43
CA GLU A 158 -5.96 -20.61 10.07
C GLU A 158 -6.80 -19.84 9.05
N ARG A 159 -8.05 -19.51 9.40
CA ARG A 159 -8.92 -18.70 8.53
C ARG A 159 -8.40 -17.28 8.34
N ALA A 160 -7.74 -16.71 9.34
CA ALA A 160 -7.10 -15.41 9.22
C ALA A 160 -5.87 -15.45 8.31
N HIS A 161 -5.06 -16.51 8.34
CA HIS A 161 -3.97 -16.70 7.36
C HIS A 161 -4.48 -16.96 5.94
N GLN A 162 -5.59 -17.70 5.80
CA GLN A 162 -6.22 -17.84 4.48
C GLN A 162 -6.69 -16.49 3.95
N LEU A 163 -7.28 -15.65 4.81
CA LEU A 163 -7.68 -14.28 4.45
C LEU A 163 -6.48 -13.44 4.02
N GLU A 164 -5.34 -13.55 4.72
CA GLU A 164 -4.08 -12.88 4.37
C GLU A 164 -3.59 -13.29 2.97
N SER A 165 -3.55 -14.60 2.71
CA SER A 165 -3.16 -15.14 1.40
C SER A 165 -4.11 -14.69 0.27
N ASP A 166 -5.42 -14.72 0.53
CA ASP A 166 -6.44 -14.27 -0.42
C ASP A 166 -6.32 -12.76 -0.69
N HIS A 167 -6.08 -11.98 0.35
CA HIS A 167 -5.89 -10.55 0.26
C HIS A 167 -4.63 -10.19 -0.54
N GLY A 168 -3.50 -10.85 -0.28
CA GLY A 168 -2.26 -10.68 -1.04
C GLY A 168 -2.46 -10.99 -2.53
N ARG A 169 -3.09 -12.13 -2.86
CA ARG A 169 -3.40 -12.49 -4.25
C ARG A 169 -4.31 -11.49 -4.94
N ALA A 170 -5.31 -10.96 -4.23
CA ALA A 170 -6.20 -9.94 -4.77
C ALA A 170 -5.45 -8.61 -5.03
N ALA A 171 -4.52 -8.23 -4.14
CA ALA A 171 -3.68 -7.05 -4.33
C ALA A 171 -2.76 -7.19 -5.55
N ASP A 172 -2.12 -8.35 -5.72
CA ASP A 172 -1.26 -8.64 -6.88
C ASP A 172 -2.06 -8.58 -8.20
N GLN A 173 -3.27 -9.14 -8.20
CA GLN A 173 -4.16 -9.08 -9.37
C GLN A 173 -4.53 -7.64 -9.74
N VAL A 174 -4.86 -6.80 -8.75
CA VAL A 174 -5.15 -5.38 -8.98
C VAL A 174 -3.91 -4.67 -9.53
N ALA A 175 -2.72 -4.95 -9.01
CA ALA A 175 -1.48 -4.38 -9.53
C ALA A 175 -1.22 -4.78 -10.99
N ASP A 176 -1.44 -6.05 -11.35
CA ASP A 176 -1.32 -6.55 -12.72
C ASP A 176 -2.33 -5.89 -13.67
N GLN A 177 -3.57 -5.70 -13.22
CA GLN A 177 -4.61 -5.01 -13.99
C GLN A 177 -4.24 -3.56 -14.26
N LEU A 178 -3.80 -2.82 -13.24
CA LEU A 178 -3.36 -1.43 -13.38
C LEU A 178 -2.13 -1.31 -14.31
N SER A 179 -1.19 -2.25 -14.19
CA SER A 179 -0.03 -2.34 -15.08
C SER A 179 -0.45 -2.57 -16.54
N ALA A 180 -1.36 -3.51 -16.79
CA ALA A 180 -1.89 -3.77 -18.12
C ALA A 180 -2.61 -2.55 -18.72
N ILE A 181 -3.44 -1.87 -17.92
CA ILE A 181 -4.13 -0.63 -18.31
C ILE A 181 -3.12 0.44 -18.73
N SER A 182 -2.07 0.67 -17.92
CA SER A 182 -1.02 1.66 -18.21
C SER A 182 -0.23 1.36 -19.50
N GLN A 183 -0.11 0.08 -19.86
CA GLN A 183 0.58 -0.38 -21.07
C GLN A 183 -0.34 -0.46 -22.29
N GLY A 184 -1.63 -0.12 -22.17
CA GLY A 184 -2.63 -0.31 -23.23
C GLY A 184 -2.82 -1.77 -23.63
N ARG A 185 -2.49 -2.71 -22.73
CA ARG A 185 -2.62 -4.15 -22.96
C ARG A 185 -4.03 -4.63 -22.61
N PRO A 186 -4.45 -5.78 -23.15
CA PRO A 186 -5.64 -6.47 -22.64
C PRO A 186 -5.52 -6.67 -21.13
N VAL A 187 -6.55 -6.24 -20.39
CA VAL A 187 -6.63 -6.46 -18.95
C VAL A 187 -6.73 -7.97 -18.72
N PRO A 188 -5.86 -8.58 -17.89
CA PRO A 188 -5.93 -10.00 -17.61
C PRO A 188 -7.27 -10.31 -16.93
N THR A 189 -8.18 -10.95 -17.68
CA THR A 189 -9.35 -11.61 -17.13
C THR A 189 -8.92 -13.00 -16.70
N ARG A 190 -9.19 -13.30 -15.42
CA ARG A 190 -8.67 -14.43 -14.64
C ARG A 190 -8.49 -15.75 -15.43
N ALA A 191 -7.26 -16.28 -15.46
CA ALA A 191 -7.00 -17.72 -15.58
C ALA A 191 -6.61 -18.24 -14.19
N VAL A 192 -7.46 -19.06 -13.57
CA VAL A 192 -7.16 -19.65 -12.26
C VAL A 192 -6.19 -20.80 -12.49
N SER A 193 -4.92 -20.63 -12.15
CA SER A 193 -3.98 -21.74 -12.02
C SER A 193 -3.22 -21.55 -10.71
N SER A 194 -3.49 -22.44 -9.78
CA SER A 194 -2.88 -22.47 -8.45
C SER A 194 -1.41 -22.84 -8.54
N THR A 195 -0.53 -21.85 -8.49
CA THR A 195 0.86 -22.04 -8.06
C THR A 195 1.18 -20.99 -7.00
N VAL A 196 1.59 -21.47 -5.83
CA VAL A 196 1.97 -20.67 -4.68
C VAL A 196 3.40 -20.21 -4.89
N SER A 197 3.61 -18.89 -4.87
CA SER A 197 4.94 -18.31 -4.64
C SER A 197 4.77 -17.10 -3.72
N THR A 198 5.68 -17.05 -2.75
CA THR A 198 5.77 -16.13 -1.62
C THR A 198 5.66 -14.65 -2.03
N ALA A 199 4.62 -13.96 -1.53
CA ALA A 199 4.44 -12.52 -1.73
C ALA A 199 5.29 -11.74 -0.72
N SER A 200 6.56 -11.52 -1.07
CA SER A 200 7.37 -10.47 -0.42
C SER A 200 7.28 -9.19 -1.25
N ASN A 201 6.73 -8.14 -0.62
CA ASN A 201 6.80 -6.72 -0.98
C ASN A 201 5.73 -6.15 -1.94
N VAL A 202 4.48 -6.07 -1.48
CA VAL A 202 3.43 -5.23 -2.10
C VAL A 202 3.69 -3.73 -1.88
N ALA A 203 4.42 -3.36 -0.82
CA ALA A 203 4.80 -1.97 -0.51
C ALA A 203 5.74 -1.35 -1.58
N SER A 204 6.55 -2.15 -2.27
CA SER A 204 7.44 -1.64 -3.32
C SER A 204 6.72 -1.27 -4.61
N LEU A 205 5.55 -1.85 -4.90
CA LEU A 205 4.81 -1.56 -6.13
C LEU A 205 4.14 -0.17 -6.08
N PHE A 206 3.66 0.28 -4.92
CA PHE A 206 3.21 1.66 -4.74
C PHE A 206 4.36 2.68 -4.77
N SER A 207 5.54 2.32 -4.26
CA SER A 207 6.73 3.20 -4.35
C SER A 207 7.27 3.33 -5.79
N ALA A 208 7.03 2.33 -6.64
CA ALA A 208 7.36 2.36 -8.07
C ALA A 208 6.44 3.32 -8.86
N TRP A 209 5.20 3.52 -8.41
CA TRP A 209 4.28 4.50 -8.99
C TRP A 209 4.64 5.94 -8.58
N THR A 210 5.04 6.16 -7.31
CA THR A 210 5.49 7.48 -6.85
C THR A 210 6.80 7.95 -7.48
N SER A 211 7.65 7.03 -7.96
CA SER A 211 8.94 7.35 -8.58
C SER A 211 8.85 7.74 -10.06
N ARG A 212 7.66 7.72 -10.68
CA ARG A 212 7.46 8.21 -12.07
C ARG A 212 6.57 9.45 -12.19
N ALA A 213 6.17 10.08 -11.08
CA ALA A 213 5.41 11.34 -11.09
C ALA A 213 6.26 12.59 -11.41
N SER A 214 7.58 12.46 -11.59
CA SER A 214 8.50 13.58 -11.85
C SER A 214 8.57 14.05 -13.32
N ALA A 215 7.75 13.52 -14.23
CA ALA A 215 7.82 13.88 -15.66
C ALA A 215 6.84 14.97 -16.13
N VAL A 216 5.88 15.43 -15.29
CA VAL A 216 4.83 16.38 -15.72
C VAL A 216 5.14 17.84 -15.35
N ALA A 217 6.25 18.13 -14.66
CA ALA A 217 6.60 19.49 -14.25
C ALA A 217 7.27 20.36 -15.35
N ALA A 218 7.46 19.86 -16.56
CA ALA A 218 8.25 20.54 -17.59
C ALA A 218 7.46 21.45 -18.57
N LEU A 219 6.14 21.62 -18.40
CA LEU A 219 5.31 22.37 -19.35
C LEU A 219 4.44 23.44 -18.65
N SER A 220 5.07 24.35 -17.92
CA SER A 220 4.37 25.55 -17.44
C SER A 220 5.26 26.78 -17.58
N PRO A 221 4.97 27.69 -18.54
CA PRO A 221 5.59 29.00 -18.57
C PRO A 221 5.10 29.83 -17.38
N SER A 222 6.07 30.39 -16.66
CA SER A 222 5.94 31.17 -15.44
C SER A 222 4.97 32.35 -15.58
N ARG A 223 4.00 32.46 -14.67
CA ARG A 223 3.46 33.77 -14.28
C ARG A 223 3.13 33.79 -12.79
N ALA A 224 3.95 34.54 -12.05
CA ALA A 224 3.78 34.83 -10.65
C ALA A 224 2.60 35.79 -10.42
N VAL A 225 1.69 35.45 -9.49
CA VAL A 225 0.93 36.41 -8.67
C VAL A 225 0.56 35.75 -7.35
N GLY A 226 0.95 36.38 -6.23
CA GLY A 226 0.16 36.42 -4.99
C GLY A 226 0.51 35.40 -3.89
N ASN A 227 1.19 35.89 -2.85
CA ASN A 227 1.48 35.18 -1.60
C ASN A 227 0.21 34.61 -0.93
N VAL A 228 0.17 33.29 -0.71
CA VAL A 228 -0.66 32.66 0.32
C VAL A 228 0.28 32.06 1.35
N THR A 229 0.39 32.73 2.49
CA THR A 229 1.16 32.31 3.65
C THR A 229 0.44 31.13 4.31
N GLY A 230 0.98 29.92 4.18
CA GLY A 230 0.48 28.76 4.93
C GLY A 230 0.97 27.42 4.40
N GLY A 231 2.05 26.88 4.99
CA GLY A 231 2.14 25.44 5.28
C GLY A 231 2.59 24.43 4.22
N SER A 232 3.05 24.81 3.02
CA SER A 232 3.43 23.84 1.97
C SER A 232 4.91 23.85 1.52
N SER A 233 5.79 24.57 2.21
CA SER A 233 7.18 24.77 1.73
C SER A 233 8.17 23.64 2.04
N ALA A 234 7.78 22.58 2.76
CA ALA A 234 8.71 21.49 3.08
C ALA A 234 8.87 20.44 1.97
N PHE A 235 7.95 20.35 1.01
CA PHE A 235 7.99 19.30 -0.02
C PHE A 235 8.82 19.68 -1.27
N LEU A 236 9.07 20.97 -1.49
CA LEU A 236 9.80 21.45 -2.68
C LEU A 236 11.34 21.45 -2.52
N HIS A 237 11.88 21.31 -1.30
CA HIS A 237 13.33 21.16 -1.10
C HIS A 237 13.82 19.71 -1.15
N ALA A 238 12.94 18.71 -1.13
CA ALA A 238 13.34 17.32 -1.34
C ALA A 238 13.51 16.96 -2.83
N LEU A 239 12.94 17.75 -3.74
CA LEU A 239 12.94 17.48 -5.19
C LEU A 239 14.09 18.17 -5.96
N THR A 240 14.92 18.97 -5.30
CA THR A 240 16.00 19.73 -5.95
C THR A 240 17.41 19.40 -5.45
N ALA A 241 17.59 18.41 -4.58
CA ALA A 241 18.92 17.95 -4.22
C ALA A 241 19.46 16.99 -5.31
N PRO A 242 20.50 17.36 -6.08
CA PRO A 242 21.21 16.39 -6.92
C PRO A 242 21.99 15.44 -6.00
N MET A 243 21.64 14.16 -6.00
CA MET A 243 22.51 13.09 -5.53
C MET A 243 23.73 13.04 -6.47
N ALA A 244 24.80 13.75 -6.10
CA ALA A 244 26.08 13.63 -6.75
C ALA A 244 26.59 12.20 -6.60
N THR A 245 26.72 11.53 -7.73
CA THR A 245 27.34 10.21 -7.87
C THR A 245 28.83 10.35 -7.57
N ALA A 246 29.34 9.57 -6.62
CA ALA A 246 30.77 9.32 -6.49
C ALA A 246 31.00 7.84 -6.21
N ALA A 247 31.03 7.06 -7.28
CA ALA A 247 31.78 5.81 -7.29
C ALA A 247 33.25 6.18 -7.56
N THR A 248 34.15 5.77 -6.68
CA THR A 248 35.56 5.62 -7.04
C THR A 248 36.16 4.51 -6.21
N SER A 249 36.50 3.41 -6.89
CA SER A 249 37.43 2.40 -6.42
C SER A 249 38.85 2.96 -6.49
N GLY A 250 39.73 2.56 -5.56
CA GLY A 250 41.16 2.81 -5.70
C GLY A 250 41.93 2.85 -4.39
N ALA A 251 42.69 1.79 -4.13
CA ALA A 251 43.72 1.71 -3.12
C ALA A 251 44.85 2.73 -3.36
N GLY A 252 45.48 3.24 -2.30
CA GLY A 252 46.74 3.99 -2.41
C GLY A 252 47.06 4.93 -1.24
N THR A 253 47.77 4.40 -0.25
CA THR A 253 48.93 4.98 0.47
C THR A 253 49.05 6.50 0.71
N ILE A 254 49.07 6.86 2.01
CA ILE A 254 50.04 7.72 2.73
C ILE A 254 50.51 9.03 2.05
N THR A 255 50.29 10.19 2.68
CA THR A 255 51.38 11.08 3.19
C THR A 255 50.84 12.29 3.98
N LEU A 256 51.53 12.50 5.10
CA LEU A 256 51.57 13.58 6.08
C LEU A 256 51.26 15.01 5.59
N LEU A 257 50.47 15.73 6.40
CA LEU A 257 50.35 17.19 6.39
C LEU A 257 51.65 17.88 6.88
N PRO A 258 51.93 19.08 6.36
CA PRO A 258 52.41 20.17 7.19
C PRO A 258 51.42 21.33 7.13
N THR A 259 50.84 21.71 8.28
CA THR A 259 50.24 23.04 8.48
C THR A 259 51.20 23.85 9.32
N ASP A 260 51.90 24.75 8.65
CA ASP A 260 52.72 25.77 9.27
C ASP A 260 51.90 27.06 9.35
N ARG A 261 51.98 27.69 10.53
CA ARG A 261 51.88 29.14 10.77
C ARG A 261 50.52 29.79 10.46
N TRP A 262 49.85 30.46 11.40
CA TRP A 262 50.30 31.66 12.11
C TRP A 262 49.55 31.84 13.44
N ASN A 263 50.29 32.03 14.54
CA ASN A 263 49.86 32.98 15.57
C ASN A 263 51.07 33.72 16.16
N ARG A 264 50.90 35.03 16.24
CA ARG A 264 51.82 36.10 16.66
C ARG A 264 51.97 36.13 18.18
N SER A 265 53.21 36.14 18.67
CA SER A 265 53.88 37.25 19.36
C SER A 265 53.31 37.66 20.72
N GLY A 266 54.13 37.50 21.76
CA GLY A 266 53.93 38.11 23.06
C GLY A 266 55.01 37.69 24.06
N SER A 267 56.13 38.42 24.02
CA SER A 267 57.06 38.78 25.10
C SER A 267 57.79 37.67 25.88
#